data_AF-A0A2W4QML6-F1
#
_entry.id   AF-A0A2W4QML6-F1
#
_cell.length_a   1.000
_cell.length_b   1.000
_cell.length_c   1.000
_cell.angle_alpha   90.00
_cell.angle_beta   90.00
_cell.angle_gamma   90.00
#
_symmetry.space_group_name_H-M   'P 1'
#
loop_
_entity.id
_entity.type
_entity.pdbx_description
1 polymer ?
#
loop_
_entity_poly.entity_id
_entity_poly.type
_entity_poly.pdbx_seq_one_letter_code
_entity_poly.pdbx_strand_id
1 'polypeptide(L)'
;MDHDGPAGAGPGGGRRLTEQELYFISRALDGELLALQKNGHYAAEMTDENARRLMREHADIHHRRIRLLLALLDAPGDINTHAKLLLQTGEGVEARADD
;
A
#
# COMPACT_ATOMS: atom_id res chain seq x y z
N MET A 1 12.24 -38.46 2.82
CA MET A 1 13.44 -38.05 2.08
C MET A 1 13.14 -38.43 0.63
N ASP A 2 12.86 -37.53 -0.31
CA ASP A 2 13.23 -36.12 -0.44
C ASP A 2 12.19 -35.35 -1.27
N HIS A 3 12.04 -34.07 -0.93
CA HIS A 3 11.28 -33.09 -1.71
C HIS A 3 12.21 -32.50 -2.77
N ASP A 4 12.02 -32.84 -4.04
CA ASP A 4 12.62 -32.12 -5.16
C ASP A 4 11.57 -31.21 -5.82
N GLY A 5 11.70 -29.91 -5.59
CA GLY A 5 11.10 -28.89 -6.45
C GLY A 5 12.01 -28.58 -7.64
N PRO A 6 11.50 -28.03 -8.75
CA PRO A 6 12.36 -27.40 -9.73
C PRO A 6 12.54 -25.92 -9.39
N ALA A 7 13.80 -25.60 -9.10
CA ALA A 7 14.33 -24.26 -9.07
C ALA A 7 14.15 -23.56 -10.42
N GLY A 8 13.31 -22.53 -10.45
CA GLY A 8 13.30 -21.51 -11.49
C GLY A 8 14.13 -20.30 -11.05
N ALA A 9 15.45 -20.46 -10.91
CA ALA A 9 16.36 -19.36 -10.64
C ALA A 9 17.28 -19.16 -11.85
N GLY A 10 16.81 -18.37 -12.82
CA GLY A 10 17.67 -17.79 -13.85
C GLY A 10 18.50 -16.65 -13.26
N PRO A 11 19.76 -16.45 -13.70
CA PRO A 11 20.60 -15.36 -13.25
C PRO A 11 20.23 -14.08 -14.02
N GLY A 12 19.55 -13.15 -13.35
CA GLY A 12 19.23 -11.82 -13.90
C GLY A 12 17.73 -11.54 -13.95
N GLY A 13 17.20 -10.96 -12.88
CA GLY A 13 15.81 -10.54 -12.78
C GLY A 13 15.30 -10.75 -11.37
N GLY A 14 15.21 -9.67 -10.60
CA GLY A 14 14.66 -9.69 -9.25
C GLY A 14 13.34 -10.46 -9.24
N ARG A 15 13.22 -11.39 -8.28
CA ARG A 15 12.09 -12.31 -8.17
C ARG A 15 10.78 -11.51 -8.26
N ARG A 16 10.00 -11.72 -9.33
CA ARG A 16 8.68 -11.10 -9.48
C ARG A 16 7.78 -11.57 -8.33
N LEU A 17 6.82 -10.73 -7.94
CA LEU A 17 5.79 -11.07 -6.97
C LEU A 17 5.16 -12.43 -7.31
N THR A 18 4.99 -13.26 -6.28
CA THR A 18 4.21 -14.51 -6.39
C THR A 18 2.73 -14.19 -6.63
N GLU A 19 1.98 -15.15 -7.18
CA GLU A 19 0.53 -15.00 -7.37
C GLU A 19 -0.21 -14.71 -6.06
N GLN A 20 0.25 -15.30 -4.95
CA GLN A 20 -0.31 -15.06 -3.63
C GLN A 20 -0.07 -13.62 -3.16
N GLU A 21 1.14 -13.09 -3.35
CA GLU A 21 1.47 -11.70 -3.00
C GLU A 21 0.68 -10.71 -3.86
N LEU A 22 0.56 -10.97 -5.17
CA LEU A 22 -0.27 -10.18 -6.08
C LEU A 22 -1.73 -10.17 -5.65
N TYR A 23 -2.26 -11.33 -5.26
CA TYR A 23 -3.63 -11.44 -4.75
C TYR A 23 -3.85 -10.59 -3.49
N PHE A 24 -2.93 -10.66 -2.52
CA PHE A 24 -3.04 -9.86 -1.29
C PHE A 24 -2.92 -8.36 -1.54
N ILE A 25 -1.97 -7.93 -2.38
CA ILE A 25 -1.82 -6.52 -2.73
C ILE A 25 -3.07 -6.00 -3.45
N SER A 26 -3.60 -6.78 -4.40
CA SER A 26 -4.82 -6.39 -5.13
C SER A 26 -6.02 -6.23 -4.20
N ARG A 27 -6.21 -7.18 -3.26
CA ARG A 27 -7.28 -7.09 -2.25
C ARG A 27 -7.10 -5.91 -1.30
N ALA A 28 -5.87 -5.59 -0.93
CA ALA A 28 -5.57 -4.40 -0.13
C ALA A 28 -5.88 -3.11 -0.91
N LEU A 29 -5.49 -3.03 -2.19
CA LEU A 29 -5.79 -1.89 -3.06
C LEU A 29 -7.30 -1.66 -3.19
N ASP A 30 -8.09 -2.71 -3.42
CA ASP A 30 -9.55 -2.61 -3.48
C ASP A 30 -10.13 -2.01 -2.19
N GLY A 31 -9.63 -2.46 -1.03
CA GLY A 31 -10.05 -1.97 0.27
C GLY A 31 -9.71 -0.49 0.50
N GLU A 32 -8.47 -0.10 0.19
CA GLU A 32 -8.00 1.28 0.35
C GLU A 32 -8.71 2.24 -0.62
N LEU A 33 -9.00 1.82 -1.87
CA LEU A 33 -9.79 2.60 -2.83
C LEU A 33 -11.23 2.82 -2.36
N LEU A 34 -11.88 1.76 -1.86
CA LEU A 34 -13.23 1.88 -1.33
C LEU A 34 -13.28 2.81 -0.12
N ALA A 35 -12.30 2.72 0.78
CA ALA A 35 -12.21 3.58 1.95
C ALA A 35 -11.94 5.04 1.57
N LEU A 36 -11.03 5.29 0.61
CA LEU A 36 -10.77 6.61 0.06
C LEU A 36 -12.05 7.24 -0.52
N GLN A 37 -12.78 6.48 -1.34
CA GLN A 37 -14.03 6.94 -1.95
C GLN A 37 -15.08 7.30 -0.89
N LYS A 38 -15.26 6.44 0.13
CA LYS A 38 -16.22 6.68 1.21
C LYS A 38 -15.88 7.92 2.02
N ASN A 39 -14.63 8.08 2.42
CA ASN A 39 -14.20 9.26 3.18
C ASN A 39 -14.34 10.55 2.35
N GLY A 40 -14.01 10.51 1.05
CA GLY A 40 -14.22 11.63 0.14
C GLY A 40 -15.70 12.01 0.00
N HIS A 41 -16.58 11.02 -0.14
CA HIS A 41 -18.02 11.23 -0.20
C HIS A 41 -18.56 11.83 1.10
N TYR A 42 -18.22 11.26 2.26
CA TYR A 42 -18.66 11.79 3.55
C TYR A 42 -18.14 13.21 3.80
N ALA A 43 -16.88 13.51 3.44
CA ALA A 43 -16.37 14.87 3.53
C ALA A 43 -17.17 15.87 2.68
N ALA A 44 -17.67 15.45 1.52
CA ALA A 44 -18.48 16.32 0.65
C ALA A 44 -19.88 16.57 1.21
N GLU A 45 -20.47 15.61 1.91
CA GLU A 45 -21.82 15.70 2.48
C GLU A 45 -21.85 16.34 3.88
N MET A 46 -20.71 16.37 4.59
CA MET A 46 -20.63 16.89 5.95
C MET A 46 -20.77 18.41 6.02
N THR A 47 -21.64 18.86 6.93
CA THR A 47 -21.82 20.29 7.26
C THR A 47 -20.89 20.74 8.38
N ASP A 48 -20.58 19.87 9.34
CA ASP A 48 -19.61 20.10 10.41
C ASP A 48 -18.18 20.14 9.85
N GLU A 49 -17.49 21.26 10.06
CA GLU A 49 -16.15 21.49 9.51
C GLU A 49 -15.07 20.61 10.17
N ASN A 50 -15.21 20.28 11.45
CA ASN A 50 -14.27 19.39 12.13
C ASN A 50 -14.42 17.96 11.62
N ALA A 51 -15.66 17.48 11.49
CA ALA A 51 -15.94 16.17 10.93
C ALA A 51 -15.47 16.08 9.47
N ARG A 52 -15.72 17.13 8.66
CA ARG A 52 -15.23 17.22 7.29
C ARG A 52 -13.71 17.14 7.21
N ARG A 53 -13.00 17.87 8.08
CA ARG A 53 -11.54 17.84 8.15
C ARG A 53 -11.03 16.45 8.50
N LEU A 54 -11.64 15.80 9.49
CA LEU A 54 -11.28 14.44 9.89
C LEU A 54 -11.45 13.44 8.72
N MET A 55 -12.56 13.53 7.98
CA MET A 55 -12.76 12.67 6.80
C MET A 55 -11.70 12.91 5.70
N ARG A 56 -11.28 14.17 5.49
CA ARG A 56 -10.19 14.48 4.57
C ARG A 56 -8.85 13.92 5.04
N GLU A 57 -8.54 14.03 6.32
CA GLU A 57 -7.32 13.43 6.89
C GLU A 57 -7.32 11.91 6.75
N HIS A 58 -8.47 11.25 6.93
CA HIS A 58 -8.62 9.83 6.67
C HIS A 58 -8.44 9.48 5.19
N ALA A 59 -9.03 10.27 4.28
CA ALA A 59 -8.82 10.11 2.84
C ALA A 59 -7.33 10.21 2.47
N ASP A 60 -6.59 11.16 3.06
CA ASP A 60 -5.15 11.30 2.82
C ASP A 60 -4.35 10.08 3.29
N ILE A 61 -4.74 9.44 4.40
CA ILE A 61 -4.12 8.19 4.87
C ILE A 61 -4.32 7.07 3.84
N HIS A 62 -5.56 6.87 3.36
CA HIS A 62 -5.86 5.84 2.36
C HIS A 62 -5.13 6.12 1.04
N HIS A 63 -5.05 7.39 0.63
CA HIS A 63 -4.30 7.79 -0.54
C HIS A 63 -2.80 7.47 -0.42
N ARG A 64 -2.18 7.72 0.75
CA ARG A 64 -0.78 7.33 1.00
C ARG A 64 -0.60 5.82 0.92
N ARG A 65 -1.50 5.03 1.53
CA ARG A 65 -1.45 3.57 1.47
C ARG A 65 -1.59 3.01 0.06
N ILE A 66 -2.46 3.58 -0.77
CA ILE A 66 -2.56 3.22 -2.19
C ILE A 66 -1.23 3.43 -2.89
N ARG A 67 -0.58 4.58 -2.70
CA ARG A 67 0.75 4.85 -3.30
C ARG A 67 1.79 3.81 -2.88
N LEU A 68 1.81 3.42 -1.60
CA LEU A 68 2.72 2.39 -1.10
C LEU A 68 2.45 1.02 -1.74
N LEU A 69 1.18 0.62 -1.82
CA LEU A 69 0.79 -0.65 -2.43
C LEU A 69 1.12 -0.69 -3.92
N LEU A 70 0.95 0.43 -4.64
CA LEU A 70 1.38 0.56 -6.04
C LEU A 70 2.91 0.49 -6.17
N ALA A 71 3.65 1.16 -5.28
CA ALA A 71 5.11 1.08 -5.27
C ALA A 71 5.62 -0.36 -5.03
N LEU A 72 4.91 -1.16 -4.24
CA LEU A 72 5.22 -2.58 -4.04
C LEU A 72 4.99 -3.43 -5.29
N LEU A 73 4.05 -3.06 -6.17
CA LEU A 73 3.84 -3.72 -7.45
C LEU A 73 4.98 -3.43 -8.45
N ASP A 74 5.53 -2.21 -8.39
CA ASP A 74 6.60 -1.76 -9.28
C ASP A 74 8.01 -2.09 -8.75
N ALA A 75 8.13 -2.50 -7.49
CA ALA A 75 9.39 -2.75 -6.83
C ALA A 75 10.13 -4.00 -7.38
N PRO A 76 11.43 -3.90 -7.72
CA PRO A 76 12.21 -5.04 -8.18
C PRO A 76 12.70 -5.91 -7.02
N GLY A 77 12.24 -7.17 -6.92
CA GLY A 77 12.76 -8.15 -5.95
C GLY A 77 11.76 -8.52 -4.85
N ASP A 78 12.26 -8.99 -3.70
CA ASP A 78 11.40 -9.50 -2.61
C ASP A 78 10.54 -8.39 -1.99
N ILE A 79 9.22 -8.59 -2.00
CA ILE A 79 8.23 -7.69 -1.43
C ILE A 79 8.46 -7.43 0.05
N ASN A 80 8.95 -8.41 0.81
CA ASN A 80 9.13 -8.27 2.25
C ASN A 80 10.26 -7.30 2.57
N THR A 81 11.29 -7.27 1.74
CA THR A 81 12.39 -6.29 1.86
C THR A 81 11.89 -4.89 1.53
N HIS A 82 11.11 -4.74 0.46
CA HIS A 82 10.59 -3.43 0.05
C HIS A 82 9.53 -2.89 1.01
N ALA A 83 8.63 -3.75 1.51
CA ALA A 83 7.64 -3.38 2.52
C ALA A 83 8.31 -2.90 3.81
N LYS A 84 9.38 -3.58 4.25
CA LYS A 84 10.18 -3.14 5.41
C LYS A 84 10.86 -1.80 5.17
N LEU A 85 11.46 -1.60 3.99
CA LEU A 85 12.10 -0.33 3.64
C LEU A 85 11.09 0.81 3.61
N LEU A 86 9.92 0.62 2.98
CA LEU A 86 8.86 1.63 2.92
C LEU A 86 8.28 2.00 4.31
N LEU A 87 8.24 1.03 5.24
CA LEU A 87 7.85 1.29 6.62
C LEU A 87 8.94 2.03 7.42
N GLN A 88 10.22 1.81 7.09
CA GLN A 88 11.37 2.43 7.75
C GLN A 88 11.70 3.83 7.23
N THR A 89 11.51 4.08 5.93
CA THR A 89 11.78 5.39 5.31
C THR A 89 10.72 6.43 5.62
N GLY A 90 9.62 6.06 6.30
CA GLY A 90 8.56 7.00 6.61
C GLY A 90 7.87 7.55 5.36
N GLU A 91 8.09 7.00 4.16
CA GLU A 91 7.36 7.42 2.95
C GLU A 91 5.85 7.09 3.03
N GLY A 92 5.44 6.35 4.07
CA GLY A 92 4.05 6.20 4.52
C GLY A 92 3.62 7.03 5.73
N VAL A 93 4.55 7.72 6.42
CA VAL A 93 4.37 8.29 7.78
C VAL A 93 4.88 9.73 7.95
N GLU A 94 5.66 10.32 7.03
CA GLU A 94 6.12 11.72 7.16
C GLU A 94 5.51 12.59 6.04
N ALA A 95 4.91 13.76 6.28
CA ALA A 95 5.23 14.77 7.28
C ALA A 95 3.98 15.37 7.95
N ARG A 96 3.90 15.26 9.27
CA ARG A 96 3.42 16.35 10.11
C ARG A 96 4.10 16.27 11.48
N ALA A 97 5.33 16.78 11.50
CA ALA A 97 5.94 17.31 12.70
C ALA A 97 6.25 18.78 12.40
N ASP A 98 5.66 19.64 13.23
CA ASP A 98 5.97 21.06 13.45
C ASP A 98 5.85 22.06 12.29
N ASP A 99 4.65 22.68 12.20
CA ASP A 99 4.46 24.14 12.38
C ASP A 99 2.96 24.46 12.62
#